data_AF-A0AAU2UC80-F1
#
_entry.id   AF-A0AAU2UC80-F1
#
_cell.length_a   1.000
_cell.length_b   1.000
_cell.length_c   1.000
_cell.angle_alpha   90.00
_cell.angle_beta   90.00
_cell.angle_gamma   90.00
#
_symmetry.space_group_name_H-M   'P 1'
#
loop_
_entity.id
_entity.type
_entity.pdbx_description
1 polymer ?
#
loop_
_entity_poly.entity_id
_entity_poly.type
_entity_poly.pdbx_seq_one_letter_code
_entity_poly.pdbx_strand_id
1 'polypeptide(L)'
;MHDQEQPVDSSGCVIAMDLGGRRDASAAAILVPDADGSGVTCTYATRFPLRAQGPEEGYYRTQARHLASMVTRALAATSGPVRVLLDVTRDEGGREIFTAELPRDHRVEFWPVWITSGTAPGVARDGRRMVPKAALVNTAKAAFSRQRPDGGPWVAIAEFPEAEVLRRELTQFAARTTAAGNTVFEARKGHDDLAIALLMALYGLGQDTSARVVCNPANYDQGRSRNLLMKNPRFSGQAVDLEQLPTLTSAATRHNYWGGGSAASRYTRRSVR
;
A
#
# COMPACT_ATOMS: atom_id res chain seq x y z
N MET A 1 -38.63 17.78 -1.44
CA MET A 1 -37.51 16.83 -1.53
C MET A 1 -36.27 17.60 -1.13
N HIS A 2 -35.76 17.39 0.07
CA HIS A 2 -34.47 17.92 0.46
C HIS A 2 -33.43 16.88 0.06
N ASP A 3 -32.69 17.17 -1.02
CA ASP A 3 -31.44 16.48 -1.28
C ASP A 3 -30.51 16.83 -0.12
N GLN A 4 -30.36 15.89 0.82
CA GLN A 4 -29.29 15.98 1.81
C GLN A 4 -27.99 15.73 1.06
N GLU A 5 -27.27 16.81 0.75
CA GLU A 5 -25.88 16.72 0.31
C GLU A 5 -25.12 15.86 1.34
N GLN A 6 -24.67 14.67 0.91
CA GLN A 6 -23.83 13.88 1.78
C GLN A 6 -22.53 14.65 2.02
N PRO A 7 -22.06 14.75 3.27
CA PRO A 7 -20.81 15.43 3.56
C PRO A 7 -19.70 14.77 2.74
N VAL A 8 -19.07 15.56 1.87
CA VAL A 8 -17.91 15.09 1.11
C VAL A 8 -16.81 14.85 2.12
N ASP A 9 -16.32 13.61 2.17
CA ASP A 9 -15.23 13.25 3.08
C ASP A 9 -13.99 14.09 2.72
N SER A 10 -13.52 14.86 3.70
CA SER A 10 -12.28 15.63 3.61
C SER A 10 -11.07 14.76 3.94
N SER A 11 -11.28 13.53 4.43
CA SER A 11 -10.22 12.57 4.63
C SER A 11 -9.62 12.21 3.26
N GLY A 12 -8.32 12.48 3.10
CA GLY A 12 -7.59 12.07 1.92
C GLY A 12 -7.49 10.55 1.83
N CYS A 13 -6.87 10.03 0.77
CA CYS A 13 -6.57 8.60 0.68
C CYS A 13 -5.15 8.34 0.21
N VAL A 14 -4.67 7.13 0.48
CA VAL A 14 -3.34 6.67 0.05
C VAL A 14 -3.53 5.50 -0.91
N ILE A 15 -3.01 5.66 -2.12
CA ILE A 15 -2.91 4.62 -3.12
C ILE A 15 -1.43 4.22 -3.19
N ALA A 16 -1.13 2.94 -3.08
CA ALA A 16 0.23 2.46 -3.27
C ALA A 16 0.27 1.31 -4.26
N MET A 17 1.32 1.26 -5.06
CA MET A 17 1.50 0.28 -6.12
C MET A 17 2.88 -0.37 -6.05
N ASP A 18 2.89 -1.69 -5.96
CA ASP A 18 4.07 -2.52 -6.22
C ASP A 18 4.18 -2.76 -7.73
N LEU A 19 5.23 -2.21 -8.35
CA LEU A 19 5.43 -2.27 -9.78
C LEU A 19 6.18 -3.56 -10.17
N GLY A 20 5.40 -4.59 -10.47
CA GLY A 20 5.93 -5.82 -11.08
C GLY A 20 6.50 -5.61 -12.50
N GLY A 21 7.47 -6.45 -12.87
CA GLY A 21 8.05 -6.48 -14.23
C GLY A 21 7.20 -7.26 -15.24
N ARG A 22 7.73 -7.53 -16.43
CA ARG A 22 6.96 -8.24 -17.51
C ARG A 22 6.50 -9.66 -17.16
N ARG A 23 7.06 -10.25 -16.11
CA ARG A 23 6.77 -11.63 -15.67
C ARG A 23 6.03 -11.69 -14.34
N ASP A 24 5.92 -10.55 -13.65
CA ASP A 24 5.38 -10.46 -12.30
C ASP A 24 4.26 -9.42 -12.30
N ALA A 25 3.09 -9.77 -11.78
CA ALA A 25 1.97 -8.84 -11.78
C ALA A 25 2.33 -7.58 -10.98
N SER A 26 1.90 -6.42 -11.46
CA SER A 26 1.85 -5.23 -10.59
C SER A 26 0.61 -5.31 -9.71
N ALA A 27 0.71 -4.81 -8.49
CA ALA A 27 -0.41 -4.76 -7.55
C ALA A 27 -0.59 -3.37 -6.98
N ALA A 28 -1.83 -3.00 -6.69
CA ALA A 28 -2.14 -1.73 -6.04
C ALA A 28 -3.15 -1.91 -4.92
N ALA A 29 -3.06 -1.06 -3.89
CA ALA A 29 -3.96 -1.00 -2.76
C ALA A 29 -4.40 0.45 -2.49
N ILE A 30 -5.64 0.63 -2.02
CA ILE A 30 -6.21 1.93 -1.62
C ILE A 30 -6.56 1.85 -0.13
N LEU A 31 -5.96 2.74 0.66
CA LEU A 31 -6.30 2.99 2.05
C LEU A 31 -7.07 4.29 2.20
N VAL A 32 -8.19 4.21 2.92
CA VAL A 32 -9.04 5.35 3.28
C VAL A 32 -9.09 5.42 4.80
N PRO A 33 -8.59 6.50 5.44
CA PRO A 33 -8.79 6.73 6.86
C PRO A 33 -10.27 6.82 7.20
N ASP A 34 -10.67 6.35 8.37
CA ASP A 34 -12.04 6.59 8.83
C ASP A 34 -12.21 8.10 9.10
N ALA A 35 -13.41 8.65 8.86
CA ALA A 35 -13.67 10.09 8.98
C ALA A 35 -13.40 10.64 10.41
N ASP A 36 -13.51 9.80 11.42
CA ASP A 36 -13.22 10.12 12.83
C ASP A 36 -11.74 9.87 13.23
N GLY A 37 -10.91 9.40 12.30
CA GLY A 37 -9.51 9.05 12.53
C GLY A 37 -9.31 7.81 13.41
N SER A 38 -10.38 7.07 13.72
CA SER A 38 -10.32 5.90 14.62
C SER A 38 -9.56 4.73 13.99
N GLY A 39 -9.47 4.67 12.68
CA GLY A 39 -8.85 3.58 11.93
C GLY A 39 -8.57 3.94 10.46
N VAL A 40 -8.25 2.90 9.71
CA VAL A 40 -8.06 2.95 8.26
C VAL A 40 -8.63 1.68 7.64
N THR A 41 -9.26 1.82 6.48
CA THR A 41 -9.82 0.71 5.73
C THR A 41 -9.10 0.56 4.40
N CYS A 42 -8.58 -0.64 4.12
CA CYS A 42 -8.21 -1.06 2.78
C CYS A 42 -9.50 -1.33 1.99
N THR A 43 -9.92 -0.36 1.18
CA THR A 43 -11.20 -0.39 0.46
C THR A 43 -11.13 -1.17 -0.84
N TYR A 44 -9.93 -1.28 -1.41
CA TYR A 44 -9.69 -1.97 -2.66
C TYR A 44 -8.22 -2.37 -2.78
N ALA A 45 -7.96 -3.60 -3.21
CA ALA A 45 -6.66 -4.00 -3.71
C ALA A 45 -6.84 -4.90 -4.94
N THR A 46 -5.93 -4.81 -5.90
CA THR A 46 -6.00 -5.60 -7.13
C THR A 46 -4.64 -5.81 -7.77
N ARG A 47 -4.50 -6.93 -8.46
CA ARG A 47 -3.44 -7.15 -9.43
C ARG A 47 -3.85 -6.64 -10.78
N PHE A 48 -2.93 -5.95 -11.43
CA PHE A 48 -3.14 -5.56 -12.81
C PHE A 48 -2.80 -6.72 -13.75
N PRO A 49 -3.56 -6.88 -14.85
CA PRO A 49 -3.30 -7.96 -15.78
C PRO A 49 -1.88 -7.90 -16.34
N LEU A 50 -1.25 -9.07 -16.40
CA LEU A 50 -0.07 -9.31 -17.25
C LEU A 50 -0.51 -9.33 -18.72
N ARG A 51 -0.99 -8.20 -19.22
CA ARG A 51 -1.36 -8.03 -20.62
C ARG A 51 -0.37 -7.10 -21.30
N ALA A 52 0.61 -7.69 -21.98
CA ALA A 52 0.95 -7.28 -23.33
C ALA A 52 1.99 -8.24 -23.92
N GLN A 53 1.59 -8.95 -24.97
CA GLN A 53 2.52 -9.19 -26.08
C GLN A 53 2.80 -7.81 -26.69
N GLY A 54 3.98 -7.25 -26.44
CA GLY A 54 4.35 -5.90 -26.87
C GLY A 54 5.68 -5.43 -26.27
N PRO A 55 6.19 -4.25 -26.72
CA PRO A 55 7.39 -3.65 -26.15
C PRO A 55 7.17 -3.25 -24.69
N GLU A 56 8.28 -3.15 -23.94
CA GLU A 56 8.29 -2.87 -22.50
C GLU A 56 7.58 -1.57 -22.12
N GLU A 57 7.74 -0.51 -22.91
CA GLU A 57 7.03 0.75 -22.74
C GLU A 57 5.49 0.56 -22.75
N GLY A 58 4.99 -0.35 -23.60
CA GLY A 58 3.56 -0.65 -23.69
C GLY A 58 3.01 -1.33 -22.44
N TYR A 59 3.82 -2.15 -21.78
CA TYR A 59 3.47 -2.76 -20.49
C TYR A 59 3.34 -1.67 -19.42
N TYR A 60 4.38 -0.88 -19.19
CA TYR A 60 4.37 0.16 -18.15
C TYR A 60 3.30 1.22 -18.38
N ARG A 61 3.05 1.61 -19.64
CA ARG A 61 1.96 2.56 -19.97
C ARG A 61 0.58 1.99 -19.67
N THR A 62 0.37 0.68 -19.86
CA THR A 62 -0.88 0.01 -19.49
C THR A 62 -1.06 0.03 -17.97
N GLN A 63 0.00 -0.29 -17.22
CA GLN A 63 -0.03 -0.25 -15.75
C GLN A 63 -0.26 1.18 -15.23
N ALA A 64 0.39 2.17 -15.84
CA ALA A 64 0.20 3.58 -15.51
C ALA A 64 -1.24 4.07 -15.72
N ARG A 65 -1.90 3.63 -16.81
CA ARG A 65 -3.32 3.94 -17.07
C ARG A 65 -4.27 3.30 -16.06
N HIS A 66 -3.96 2.08 -15.62
CA HIS A 66 -4.71 1.44 -14.54
C HIS A 66 -4.60 2.24 -13.23
N LEU A 67 -3.39 2.65 -12.86
CA LEU A 67 -3.17 3.50 -11.69
C LEU A 67 -3.86 4.87 -11.83
N ALA A 68 -3.72 5.53 -12.97
CA ALA A 68 -4.40 6.81 -13.25
C ALA A 68 -5.93 6.71 -13.15
N SER A 69 -6.49 5.58 -13.59
CA SER A 69 -7.93 5.31 -13.44
C SER A 69 -8.34 5.14 -11.97
N MET A 70 -7.50 4.51 -11.13
CA MET A 70 -7.73 4.42 -9.69
C MET A 70 -7.67 5.80 -9.03
N VAL A 71 -6.66 6.60 -9.36
CA VAL A 71 -6.48 7.98 -8.85
C VAL A 71 -7.66 8.86 -9.23
N THR A 72 -8.12 8.78 -10.49
CA THR A 72 -9.28 9.55 -10.96
C THR A 72 -10.54 9.20 -10.16
N ARG A 73 -10.77 7.91 -9.89
CA ARG A 73 -11.91 7.48 -9.07
C ARG A 73 -11.77 7.95 -7.61
N ALA A 74 -10.56 7.90 -7.05
CA ALA A 74 -10.31 8.43 -5.71
C ALA A 74 -10.58 9.93 -5.63
N LEU A 75 -10.10 10.73 -6.59
CA LEU A 75 -10.33 12.17 -6.66
C LEU A 75 -11.81 12.56 -6.78
N ALA A 76 -12.64 11.67 -7.35
CA ALA A 76 -14.08 11.84 -7.42
C ALA A 76 -14.79 11.45 -6.11
N ALA A 77 -14.15 10.63 -5.26
CA ALA A 77 -14.72 10.11 -4.02
C ALA A 77 -14.31 10.91 -2.77
N THR A 78 -13.24 11.71 -2.84
CA THR A 78 -12.78 12.55 -1.73
C THR A 78 -12.51 13.98 -2.19
N SER A 79 -12.71 14.94 -1.27
CA SER A 79 -12.24 16.32 -1.45
C SER A 79 -10.80 16.53 -0.96
N GLY A 80 -10.27 15.59 -0.18
CA GLY A 80 -8.94 15.63 0.42
C GLY A 80 -7.80 15.22 -0.53
N PRO A 81 -6.56 15.16 -0.01
CA PRO A 81 -5.39 14.78 -0.79
C PRO A 81 -5.43 13.30 -1.22
N VAL A 82 -4.92 12.99 -2.41
CA VAL A 82 -4.74 11.62 -2.91
C VAL A 82 -3.24 11.38 -3.06
N ARG A 83 -2.66 10.65 -2.10
CA ARG A 83 -1.23 10.32 -2.12
C ARG A 83 -1.00 9.03 -2.89
N VAL A 84 -0.08 9.05 -3.84
CA VAL A 84 0.22 7.93 -4.74
C VAL A 84 1.66 7.50 -4.54
N LEU A 85 1.88 6.32 -3.95
CA LEU A 85 3.20 5.72 -3.79
C LEU A 85 3.41 4.69 -4.90
N LEU A 86 4.54 4.76 -5.61
CA LEU A 86 4.89 3.80 -6.65
C LEU A 86 6.25 3.17 -6.35
N ASP A 87 6.31 1.85 -6.24
CA ASP A 87 7.59 1.16 -6.15
C ASP A 87 8.34 1.31 -7.48
N VAL A 88 9.49 1.95 -7.43
CA VAL A 88 10.39 2.17 -8.57
C VAL A 88 11.76 1.52 -8.33
N THR A 89 11.82 0.50 -7.45
CA THR A 89 13.08 -0.17 -7.08
C THR A 89 13.81 -0.77 -8.28
N ARG A 90 13.07 -1.25 -9.28
CA ARG A 90 13.61 -1.87 -10.50
C ARG A 90 13.38 -1.00 -11.75
N ASP A 91 13.18 0.29 -11.55
CA ASP A 91 12.65 1.17 -12.59
C ASP A 91 13.70 1.63 -13.61
N GLU A 92 13.62 1.08 -14.83
CA GLU A 92 14.40 1.48 -16.01
C GLU A 92 13.72 2.59 -16.85
N GLY A 93 12.76 3.34 -16.30
CA GLY A 93 12.09 4.47 -16.99
C GLY A 93 10.56 4.49 -16.94
N GLY A 94 9.96 3.59 -16.17
CA GLY A 94 8.56 3.57 -15.79
C GLY A 94 8.12 4.82 -15.02
N ARG A 95 8.94 5.38 -14.10
CA ARG A 95 8.54 6.58 -13.32
C ARG A 95 8.03 7.71 -14.22
N GLU A 96 8.71 8.00 -15.32
CA GLU A 96 8.35 9.07 -16.25
C GLU A 96 7.00 8.77 -16.91
N ILE A 97 6.76 7.52 -17.30
CA ILE A 97 5.49 7.06 -17.88
C ILE A 97 4.36 7.22 -16.86
N PHE A 98 4.56 6.78 -15.62
CA PHE A 98 3.56 6.93 -14.56
C PHE A 98 3.28 8.41 -14.26
N THR A 99 4.32 9.23 -14.14
CA THR A 99 4.17 10.68 -13.93
C THR A 99 3.38 11.35 -15.07
N ALA A 100 3.59 10.91 -16.32
CA ALA A 100 2.91 11.47 -17.49
C ALA A 100 1.44 11.06 -17.60
N GLU A 101 1.07 9.85 -17.14
CA GLU A 101 -0.31 9.33 -17.23
C GLU A 101 -1.17 9.71 -16.01
N LEU A 102 -0.57 10.07 -14.86
CA LEU A 102 -1.32 10.50 -13.68
C LEU A 102 -2.08 11.81 -13.92
N PRO A 103 -3.29 11.97 -13.35
CA PRO A 103 -4.04 13.23 -13.44
C PRO A 103 -3.26 14.43 -12.89
N ARG A 104 -3.29 15.55 -13.61
CA ARG A 104 -2.71 16.83 -13.16
C ARG A 104 -3.67 17.58 -12.23
N ASP A 105 -4.00 16.97 -11.10
CA ASP A 105 -4.83 17.57 -10.04
C ASP A 105 -3.93 17.97 -8.87
N HIS A 106 -4.12 19.17 -8.32
CA HIS A 106 -3.32 19.72 -7.22
C HIS A 106 -3.43 18.92 -5.92
N ARG A 107 -4.45 18.07 -5.79
CA ARG A 107 -4.64 17.15 -4.66
C ARG A 107 -3.80 15.88 -4.78
N VAL A 108 -3.19 15.61 -5.94
CA VAL A 108 -2.39 14.39 -6.17
C VAL A 108 -0.96 14.62 -5.73
N GLU A 109 -0.52 13.85 -4.73
CA GLU A 109 0.88 13.80 -4.28
C GLU A 109 1.54 12.53 -4.78
N PHE A 110 2.43 12.63 -5.79
CA PHE A 110 3.12 11.46 -6.34
C PHE A 110 4.49 11.22 -5.67
N TRP A 111 4.65 10.03 -5.09
CA TRP A 111 5.83 9.60 -4.34
C TRP A 111 6.46 8.37 -4.99
N PRO A 112 7.50 8.56 -5.82
CA PRO A 112 8.30 7.42 -6.29
C PRO A 112 9.11 6.86 -5.12
N VAL A 113 8.90 5.59 -4.81
CA VAL A 113 9.51 4.87 -3.67
C VAL A 113 10.57 3.91 -4.18
N TRP A 114 11.78 4.04 -3.67
CA TRP A 114 12.85 3.06 -3.83
C TRP A 114 12.94 2.21 -2.56
N ILE A 115 12.47 0.97 -2.62
CA ILE A 115 12.57 0.04 -1.51
C ILE A 115 14.01 -0.44 -1.40
N THR A 116 14.64 -0.17 -0.25
CA THR A 116 16.06 -0.47 -0.02
C THR A 116 16.24 -1.57 1.01
N SER A 117 17.43 -2.19 1.00
CA SER A 117 17.94 -3.04 2.09
C SER A 117 18.62 -2.25 3.22
N GLY A 118 18.62 -0.91 3.14
CA GLY A 118 19.26 -0.04 4.13
C GLY A 118 18.50 0.01 5.47
N THR A 119 19.00 0.81 6.40
CA THR A 119 18.44 0.91 7.77
C THR A 119 17.60 2.16 8.02
N ALA A 120 17.74 3.21 7.20
CA ALA A 120 17.07 4.49 7.42
C ALA A 120 16.33 4.97 6.17
N PRO A 121 15.10 5.53 6.32
CA PRO A 121 14.45 6.26 5.24
C PRO A 121 15.26 7.48 4.80
N GLY A 122 15.11 7.89 3.54
CA GLY A 122 15.79 9.06 2.99
C GLY A 122 15.16 9.54 1.69
N VAL A 123 15.78 10.55 1.09
CA VAL A 123 15.41 11.05 -0.24
C VAL A 123 16.66 11.03 -1.11
N ALA A 124 16.59 10.32 -2.24
CA ALA A 124 17.66 10.27 -3.22
C ALA A 124 17.74 11.60 -3.99
N ARG A 125 18.87 11.82 -4.68
CA ARG A 125 19.12 13.07 -5.44
C ARG A 125 18.10 13.34 -6.54
N ASP A 126 17.49 12.29 -7.10
CA ASP A 126 16.45 12.36 -8.14
C ASP A 126 15.04 12.53 -7.57
N GLY A 127 14.91 12.73 -6.25
CA GLY A 127 13.65 12.92 -5.54
C GLY A 127 12.94 11.61 -5.17
N ARG A 128 13.50 10.43 -5.46
CA ARG A 128 12.92 9.16 -5.00
C ARG A 128 13.02 9.06 -3.48
N ARG A 129 11.96 8.56 -2.84
CA ARG A 129 11.96 8.26 -1.41
C ARG A 129 12.61 6.89 -1.19
N MET A 130 13.76 6.87 -0.55
CA MET A 130 14.42 5.64 -0.13
C MET A 130 13.70 5.11 1.10
N VAL A 131 13.08 3.94 1.02
CA VAL A 131 12.33 3.35 2.13
C VAL A 131 12.87 1.96 2.41
N PRO A 132 13.52 1.71 3.54
CA PRO A 132 13.89 0.36 3.96
C PRO A 132 12.69 -0.58 3.96
N LYS A 133 12.84 -1.80 3.43
CA LYS A 133 11.77 -2.83 3.53
C LYS A 133 11.37 -3.07 4.99
N ALA A 134 12.34 -3.05 5.91
CA ALA A 134 12.10 -3.13 7.35
C ALA A 134 11.21 -1.99 7.89
N ALA A 135 11.32 -0.78 7.34
CA ALA A 135 10.48 0.35 7.75
C ALA A 135 9.01 0.11 7.36
N LEU A 136 8.76 -0.42 6.16
CA LEU A 136 7.42 -0.81 5.71
C LEU A 136 6.81 -1.86 6.65
N VAL A 137 7.58 -2.90 6.97
CA VAL A 137 7.12 -3.97 7.87
C VAL A 137 6.84 -3.44 9.27
N ASN A 138 7.74 -2.63 9.83
CA ASN A 138 7.58 -2.08 11.16
C ASN A 138 6.36 -1.15 11.26
N THR A 139 6.12 -0.32 10.23
CA THR A 139 4.91 0.51 10.15
C THR A 139 3.65 -0.36 10.09
N ALA A 140 3.64 -1.41 9.27
CA ALA A 140 2.49 -2.31 9.21
C ALA A 140 2.25 -3.05 10.53
N LYS A 141 3.30 -3.56 11.19
CA LYS A 141 3.19 -4.19 12.51
C LYS A 141 2.58 -3.25 13.54
N ALA A 142 3.08 -2.01 13.59
CA ALA A 142 2.53 -0.99 14.47
C ALA A 142 1.05 -0.69 14.15
N ALA A 143 0.68 -0.62 12.88
CA ALA A 143 -0.69 -0.39 12.45
C ALA A 143 -1.64 -1.55 12.82
N PHE A 144 -1.25 -2.80 12.55
CA PHE A 144 -2.07 -3.98 12.84
C PHE A 144 -2.17 -4.31 14.34
N SER A 145 -1.20 -3.86 15.15
CA SER A 145 -1.26 -4.03 16.62
C SER A 145 -2.14 -3.00 17.31
N ARG A 146 -2.61 -1.96 16.61
CA ARG A 146 -3.52 -0.96 17.17
C ARG A 146 -4.96 -1.45 17.13
N GLN A 147 -5.74 -1.04 18.13
CA GLN A 147 -7.17 -1.25 18.19
C GLN A 147 -7.90 0.08 18.04
N ARG A 148 -9.09 0.02 17.43
CA ARG A 148 -10.10 1.07 17.46
C ARG A 148 -10.70 1.19 18.87
N PRO A 149 -11.36 2.32 19.20
CA PRO A 149 -12.04 2.49 20.50
C PRO A 149 -13.11 1.44 20.79
N ASP A 150 -13.72 0.85 19.75
CA ASP A 150 -14.71 -0.23 19.84
C ASP A 150 -14.09 -1.63 20.02
N GLY A 151 -12.75 -1.72 20.12
CA GLY A 151 -12.00 -2.97 20.24
C GLY A 151 -11.69 -3.67 18.91
N GLY A 152 -12.18 -3.15 17.79
CA GLY A 152 -11.85 -3.66 16.45
C GLY A 152 -10.40 -3.37 16.04
N PRO A 153 -9.90 -3.98 14.94
CA PRO A 153 -8.57 -3.68 14.44
C PRO A 153 -8.51 -2.25 13.86
N TRP A 154 -7.39 -1.55 14.08
CA TRP A 154 -7.17 -0.22 13.49
C TRP A 154 -7.07 -0.25 11.96
N VAL A 155 -6.52 -1.34 11.40
CA VAL A 155 -6.52 -1.60 9.95
C VAL A 155 -7.62 -2.62 9.62
N ALA A 156 -8.65 -2.18 8.91
CA ALA A 156 -9.67 -3.06 8.36
C ALA A 156 -9.37 -3.39 6.89
N ILE A 157 -9.68 -4.62 6.45
CA ILE A 157 -9.64 -5.02 5.04
C ILE A 157 -11.09 -5.24 4.61
N ALA A 158 -11.61 -4.37 3.75
CA ALA A 158 -12.94 -4.50 3.18
C ALA A 158 -13.03 -5.74 2.28
N GLU A 159 -14.26 -6.14 1.96
CA GLU A 159 -14.49 -7.24 1.03
C GLU A 159 -14.39 -6.75 -0.43
N PHE A 160 -13.49 -7.36 -1.19
CA PHE A 160 -13.26 -7.14 -2.62
C PHE A 160 -12.70 -8.43 -3.25
N PRO A 161 -12.68 -8.60 -4.58
CA PRO A 161 -12.35 -9.88 -5.21
C PRO A 161 -11.01 -10.50 -4.78
N GLU A 162 -9.99 -9.68 -4.50
CA GLU A 162 -8.66 -10.11 -4.05
C GLU A 162 -8.47 -10.07 -2.52
N ALA A 163 -9.51 -9.84 -1.72
CA ALA A 163 -9.37 -9.64 -0.27
C ALA A 163 -8.77 -10.86 0.44
N GLU A 164 -9.23 -12.07 0.12
CA GLU A 164 -8.63 -13.29 0.70
C GLU A 164 -7.22 -13.59 0.18
N VAL A 165 -6.92 -13.15 -1.03
CA VAL A 165 -5.58 -13.28 -1.58
C VAL A 165 -4.62 -12.36 -0.82
N LEU A 166 -5.01 -11.10 -0.59
CA LEU A 166 -4.27 -10.16 0.25
C LEU A 166 -4.07 -10.69 1.68
N ARG A 167 -5.12 -11.20 2.33
CA ARG A 167 -5.01 -11.77 3.70
C ARG A 167 -4.00 -12.90 3.74
N ARG A 168 -4.08 -13.84 2.79
CA ARG A 168 -3.13 -14.94 2.67
C ARG A 168 -1.69 -14.46 2.49
N GLU A 169 -1.46 -13.46 1.63
CA GLU A 169 -0.13 -12.91 1.41
C GLU A 169 0.42 -12.23 2.67
N LEU A 170 -0.41 -11.48 3.40
CA LEU A 170 -0.01 -10.87 4.66
C LEU A 170 0.38 -11.92 5.72
N THR A 171 -0.35 -13.03 5.81
CA THR A 171 0.00 -14.14 6.71
C THR A 171 1.29 -14.83 6.28
N GLN A 172 1.55 -14.93 4.98
CA GLN A 172 2.76 -15.58 4.45
C GLN A 172 3.98 -14.66 4.47
N PHE A 173 3.80 -13.35 4.59
CA PHE A 173 4.89 -12.39 4.62
C PHE A 173 5.63 -12.46 5.95
N ALA A 174 6.91 -12.85 5.92
CA ALA A 174 7.65 -13.14 7.15
C ALA A 174 9.10 -12.65 7.08
N ALA A 175 9.71 -12.49 8.25
CA ALA A 175 11.14 -12.28 8.39
C ALA A 175 11.88 -13.62 8.25
N ARG A 176 12.97 -13.63 7.48
CA ARG A 176 13.90 -14.77 7.40
C ARG A 176 15.32 -14.29 7.61
N THR A 177 16.10 -15.04 8.37
CA THR A 177 17.54 -14.79 8.52
C THR A 177 18.29 -15.51 7.41
N THR A 178 19.09 -14.77 6.64
CA THR A 178 19.98 -15.31 5.61
C THR A 178 21.17 -16.04 6.22
N ALA A 179 21.89 -16.86 5.44
CA ALA A 179 23.11 -17.52 5.89
C ALA A 179 24.20 -16.54 6.37
N ALA A 180 24.18 -15.30 5.87
CA ALA A 180 25.08 -14.21 6.27
C ALA A 180 24.62 -13.47 7.54
N GLY A 181 23.51 -13.88 8.18
CA GLY A 181 22.96 -13.25 9.38
C GLY A 181 22.09 -12.02 9.12
N ASN A 182 21.89 -11.61 7.87
CA ASN A 182 21.01 -10.49 7.53
C ASN A 182 19.53 -10.92 7.62
N THR A 183 18.67 -10.06 8.17
CA THR A 183 17.21 -10.25 8.14
C THR A 183 16.66 -9.74 6.81
N VAL A 184 15.90 -10.59 6.12
CA VAL A 184 15.13 -10.23 4.91
C VAL A 184 13.65 -10.44 5.18
N PHE A 185 12.80 -9.69 4.48
CA PHE A 185 11.34 -9.82 4.55
C PHE A 185 10.82 -10.22 3.19
N GLU A 186 10.08 -11.32 3.11
CA GLU A 186 9.54 -11.89 1.86
C GLU A 186 8.38 -12.84 2.17
N ALA A 187 7.57 -13.18 1.16
CA ALA A 187 6.59 -14.25 1.31
C ALA A 187 7.29 -15.61 1.53
N ARG A 188 6.82 -16.38 2.51
CA ARG A 188 7.25 -17.78 2.74
C ARG A 188 6.99 -18.66 1.50
N LYS A 189 5.92 -18.36 0.76
CA LYS A 189 5.53 -19.05 -0.47
C LYS A 189 4.68 -18.13 -1.33
N GLY A 190 4.81 -18.23 -2.65
CA GLY A 190 3.97 -17.49 -3.59
C GLY A 190 4.44 -16.04 -3.76
N HIS A 191 3.49 -15.16 -4.06
CA HIS A 191 3.76 -13.75 -4.32
C HIS A 191 3.54 -12.89 -3.06
N ASP A 192 4.14 -11.70 -3.02
CA ASP A 192 3.98 -10.70 -1.95
C ASP A 192 3.49 -9.33 -2.46
N ASP A 193 3.09 -9.21 -3.73
CA ASP A 193 2.83 -7.92 -4.38
C ASP A 193 1.64 -7.15 -3.77
N LEU A 194 0.54 -7.81 -3.40
CA LEU A 194 -0.57 -7.12 -2.71
C LEU A 194 -0.18 -6.72 -1.28
N ALA A 195 0.59 -7.58 -0.60
CA ALA A 195 1.10 -7.28 0.74
C ALA A 195 2.04 -6.08 0.71
N ILE A 196 2.98 -6.01 -0.24
CA ILE A 196 3.89 -4.88 -0.41
C ILE A 196 3.11 -3.60 -0.74
N ALA A 197 2.14 -3.65 -1.66
CA ALA A 197 1.29 -2.51 -1.96
C ALA A 197 0.58 -1.99 -0.70
N LEU A 198 0.00 -2.86 0.13
CA LEU A 198 -0.64 -2.45 1.39
C LEU A 198 0.36 -1.85 2.38
N LEU A 199 1.51 -2.49 2.57
CA LEU A 199 2.58 -2.03 3.47
C LEU A 199 3.09 -0.64 3.08
N MET A 200 3.25 -0.39 1.79
CA MET A 200 3.58 0.94 1.26
C MET A 200 2.48 1.95 1.55
N ALA A 201 1.20 1.60 1.35
CA ALA A 201 0.10 2.52 1.63
C ALA A 201 0.06 2.90 3.12
N LEU A 202 0.26 1.92 4.03
CA LEU A 202 0.35 2.18 5.47
C LEU A 202 1.54 3.08 5.82
N TYR A 203 2.69 2.87 5.17
CA TYR A 203 3.84 3.76 5.32
C TYR A 203 3.52 5.18 4.87
N GLY A 204 2.94 5.34 3.68
CA GLY A 204 2.54 6.64 3.12
C GLY A 204 1.52 7.39 3.99
N LEU A 205 0.62 6.66 4.65
CA LEU A 205 -0.33 7.22 5.61
C LEU A 205 0.38 7.71 6.88
N GLY A 206 1.34 6.94 7.40
CA GLY A 206 2.11 7.31 8.59
C GLY A 206 3.08 8.47 8.40
N GLN A 207 3.36 8.87 7.15
CA GLN A 207 4.20 10.04 6.84
C GLN A 207 3.43 11.36 6.81
N ASP A 208 2.10 11.38 7.03
CA ASP A 208 1.36 12.64 7.12
C ASP A 208 1.71 13.40 8.41
N THR A 209 2.64 14.35 8.28
CA THR A 209 3.22 15.11 9.40
C THR A 209 2.22 15.99 10.16
N SER A 210 1.02 16.24 9.61
CA SER A 210 -0.10 16.91 10.29
C SER A 210 -0.84 16.01 11.29
N ALA A 211 -0.72 14.69 11.16
CA ALA A 211 -1.16 13.72 12.15
C ALA A 211 0.09 13.02 12.72
N ARG A 212 0.72 13.60 13.74
CA ARG A 212 1.94 13.03 14.38
C ARG A 212 1.68 11.62 14.94
N VAL A 213 1.84 10.60 14.10
CA VAL A 213 2.22 9.26 14.54
C VAL A 213 3.73 9.32 14.76
N VAL A 214 4.14 9.60 15.99
CA VAL A 214 5.56 9.58 16.38
C VAL A 214 6.03 8.13 16.35
N CYS A 215 6.52 7.68 15.20
CA CYS A 215 7.41 6.53 15.13
C CYS A 215 8.71 6.96 15.82
N ASN A 216 8.95 6.55 17.07
CA ASN A 216 10.17 6.91 17.77
C ASN A 216 11.39 6.32 17.05
N PRO A 217 12.28 7.14 16.46
CA PRO A 217 13.47 6.65 15.77
C PRO A 217 14.49 6.00 16.72
N ALA A 218 14.36 6.19 18.05
CA ALA A 218 15.23 5.53 19.03
C ALA A 218 15.10 4.00 19.08
N ASN A 219 14.04 3.42 18.47
CA ASN A 219 13.89 1.96 18.36
C ASN A 219 14.65 1.36 17.15
N TYR A 220 15.34 2.17 16.34
CA TYR A 220 16.11 1.68 15.18
C TYR A 220 17.54 1.22 15.51
N ASP A 221 18.10 1.55 16.68
CA ASP A 221 19.53 1.38 16.97
C ASP A 221 19.87 0.25 17.98
N GLN A 222 19.37 -0.98 17.77
CA GLN A 222 19.81 -2.14 18.58
C GLN A 222 20.63 -3.17 17.79
N GLY A 223 21.46 -2.68 16.88
CA GLY A 223 22.45 -3.46 16.13
C GLY A 223 23.87 -3.47 16.73
N ARG A 224 24.07 -3.13 18.01
CA ARG A 224 25.40 -3.22 18.66
C ARG A 224 25.37 -4.06 19.94
N SER A 225 25.82 -5.30 19.78
CA SER A 225 26.32 -6.16 20.86
C SER A 225 27.46 -5.47 21.60
N ARG A 226 27.21 -5.00 22.83
CA ARG A 226 28.22 -4.95 23.90
C ARG A 226 27.51 -5.09 25.25
N ASN A 227 28.02 -6.05 26.04
CA ASN A 227 27.62 -6.39 27.39
C ASN A 227 27.29 -5.16 28.25
N LEU A 228 26.03 -5.00 28.64
CA LEU A 228 25.71 -4.42 29.94
C LEU A 228 24.51 -5.14 30.54
N LEU A 229 24.83 -5.88 31.58
CA LEU A 229 23.95 -6.56 32.51
C LEU A 229 23.02 -5.52 33.16
N MET A 230 21.74 -5.46 32.79
CA MET A 230 20.68 -5.03 33.71
C MET A 230 19.37 -5.77 33.40
N LYS A 231 18.84 -6.36 34.47
CA LYS A 231 17.67 -7.22 34.52
C LYS A 231 16.40 -6.43 34.20
N ASN A 232 15.74 -6.76 33.10
CA ASN A 232 14.33 -6.40 32.91
C ASN A 232 13.59 -7.57 32.24
N PRO A 233 12.79 -8.37 32.97
CA PRO A 233 12.34 -9.69 32.52
C PRO A 233 11.09 -9.68 31.61
N ARG A 234 10.84 -8.62 30.83
CA ARG A 234 9.59 -8.55 30.02
C ARG A 234 9.70 -8.28 28.52
N PHE A 235 10.88 -8.01 27.98
CA PHE A 235 11.02 -7.89 26.52
C PHE A 235 12.39 -8.39 26.07
N SER A 236 12.55 -9.71 25.99
CA SER A 236 13.60 -10.32 25.17
C SER A 236 13.10 -10.39 23.73
N GLY A 237 13.91 -9.91 22.78
CA GLY A 237 13.60 -9.80 21.35
C GLY A 237 13.22 -11.11 20.67
N GLN A 238 11.97 -11.52 20.83
CA GLN A 238 11.34 -12.50 19.96
C GLN A 238 10.85 -11.78 18.70
N ALA A 239 11.16 -12.37 17.54
CA ALA A 239 10.52 -12.03 16.30
C ALA A 239 9.01 -12.21 16.49
N VAL A 240 8.26 -11.10 16.52
CA VAL A 240 6.79 -11.18 16.42
C VAL A 240 6.49 -11.64 15.00
N ASP A 241 6.09 -12.91 14.90
CA ASP A 241 5.56 -13.54 13.71
C ASP A 241 4.26 -12.84 13.32
N LEU A 242 4.08 -12.46 12.05
CA LEU A 242 2.81 -11.92 11.57
C LEU A 242 1.68 -12.96 11.68
N GLU A 243 2.03 -14.24 11.85
CA GLU A 243 1.10 -15.32 12.22
C GLU A 243 0.50 -15.18 13.63
N GLN A 244 1.06 -14.35 14.50
CA GLN A 244 0.52 -14.07 15.84
C GLN A 244 -0.39 -12.83 15.90
N LEU A 245 -0.67 -12.19 14.76
CA LEU A 245 -1.71 -11.16 14.73
C LEU A 245 -3.07 -11.79 15.10
N PRO A 246 -3.92 -11.09 15.88
CA PRO A 246 -5.28 -11.55 16.12
C PRO A 246 -5.95 -11.84 14.77
N THR A 247 -6.63 -12.97 14.68
CA THR A 247 -7.32 -13.44 13.48
C THR A 247 -8.10 -12.27 12.88
N LEU A 248 -7.78 -11.89 11.63
CA LEU A 248 -8.51 -10.85 10.90
C LEU A 248 -9.93 -11.38 10.64
N THR A 249 -10.83 -11.21 11.61
CA THR A 249 -12.24 -11.56 11.46
C THR A 249 -12.93 -10.45 10.68
N SER A 250 -13.78 -10.84 9.73
CA SER A 250 -14.57 -9.90 8.94
C SER A 250 -15.56 -9.17 9.84
N ALA A 251 -15.26 -7.94 10.24
CA ALA A 251 -16.29 -7.02 10.70
C ALA A 251 -17.12 -6.64 9.47
N ALA A 252 -18.33 -7.19 9.35
CA ALA A 252 -19.23 -6.92 8.24
C ALA A 252 -19.82 -5.50 8.35
N THR A 253 -19.02 -4.48 8.04
CA THR A 253 -19.52 -3.12 7.84
C THR A 253 -19.96 -3.00 6.39
N ARG A 254 -21.26 -2.84 6.15
CA ARG A 254 -21.82 -2.59 4.81
C ARG A 254 -21.46 -1.18 4.36
N HIS A 255 -20.30 -1.02 3.72
CA HIS A 255 -20.03 0.14 2.87
C HIS A 255 -20.47 -0.17 1.44
N ASN A 256 -21.08 0.81 0.79
CA ASN A 256 -21.52 0.69 -0.60
C ASN A 256 -20.33 0.34 -1.49
N TYR A 257 -20.41 -0.84 -2.11
CA TYR A 257 -19.34 -1.43 -2.90
C TYR A 257 -18.94 -0.54 -4.09
N TRP A 258 -17.63 -0.42 -4.29
CA TRP A 258 -16.95 0.05 -5.50
C TRP A 258 -17.18 -0.92 -6.68
N GLY A 259 -18.44 -1.13 -7.07
CA GLY A 259 -18.82 -1.97 -8.21
C GLY A 259 -18.73 -1.20 -9.52
N GLY A 260 -17.64 -1.38 -10.26
CA GLY A 260 -17.46 -0.78 -11.58
C GLY A 260 -18.47 -1.33 -12.60
N GLY A 261 -19.35 -0.46 -13.10
CA GLY A 261 -20.12 -0.71 -14.31
C GLY A 261 -19.18 -0.85 -15.51
N SER A 262 -19.16 -2.04 -16.10
CA SER A 262 -18.45 -2.30 -17.36
C SER A 262 -19.10 -1.49 -18.49
N ALA A 263 -18.37 -0.51 -19.02
CA ALA A 263 -18.76 0.18 -20.24
C ALA A 263 -18.57 -0.76 -21.44
N ALA A 264 -19.63 -1.50 -21.79
CA ALA A 264 -19.69 -2.26 -23.02
C ALA A 264 -19.67 -1.30 -24.23
N SER A 265 -18.53 -1.24 -24.91
CA SER A 265 -18.35 -0.58 -26.19
C SER A 265 -19.21 -1.27 -27.26
N ARG A 266 -20.30 -0.62 -27.68
CA ARG A 266 -21.10 -1.04 -28.84
C ARG A 266 -20.41 -0.57 -30.11
N TYR A 267 -19.72 -1.49 -30.78
CA TYR A 267 -19.22 -1.31 -32.15
C TYR A 267 -20.39 -1.46 -33.14
N THR A 268 -20.91 -0.35 -33.66
CA THR A 268 -21.87 -0.37 -34.77
C THR A 268 -21.11 -0.47 -36.10
N ARG A 269 -21.22 -1.63 -36.76
CA ARG A 269 -20.82 -1.78 -38.18
C ARG A 269 -21.75 -0.94 -39.05
N ARG A 270 -21.21 0.09 -39.71
CA ARG A 270 -21.82 0.68 -40.91
C ARG A 270 -21.55 -0.25 -42.09
N SER A 271 -22.60 -0.83 -42.64
CA SER A 271 -22.60 -1.41 -43.98
C SER A 271 -22.53 -0.28 -45.01
N VAL A 272 -21.55 -0.36 -45.91
CA VAL A 272 -21.49 0.44 -47.13
C VAL A 272 -22.34 -0.27 -48.18
N ARG A 273 -23.23 0.49 -48.83
CA ARG A 273 -23.83 0.12 -50.13
C ARG A 273 -23.00 0.75 -51.23
#